data_AF-A0A256C6W1-F1
#
_entry.id   AF-A0A256C6W1-F1
#
_cell.length_a   1.000
_cell.length_b   1.000
_cell.length_c   1.000
_cell.angle_alpha   90.00
_cell.angle_beta   90.00
_cell.angle_gamma   90.00
#
_symmetry.space_group_name_H-M   'P 1'
#
loop_
_entity.id
_entity.type
_entity.pdbx_description
1 polymer ?
#
loop_
_entity_poly.entity_id
_entity_poly.type
_entity_poly.pdbx_seq_one_letter_code
_entity_poly.pdbx_strand_id
1 'polypeptide(L)'
;MIVLMVAGLAGCAANHSVKKNHPYQDSLDQDAQLVEVLRDQKVQPSCPIIFSINDTNVGSFAAYDTANYYLKPDHYKLQASNCTGTAELDVNIQAHQNRIFLLSLDGHGHPMIVNKK
;
A
#
# COMPACT_ATOMS: atom_id res chain seq x y z
N MET A 1 -49.95 12.84 8.13
CA MET A 1 -48.59 13.28 8.48
C MET A 1 -47.63 12.19 8.04
N ILE A 2 -46.74 12.50 7.10
CA ILE A 2 -45.69 11.60 6.61
C ILE A 2 -44.42 11.96 7.39
N VAL A 3 -43.82 10.99 8.08
CA VAL A 3 -42.47 11.13 8.64
C VAL A 3 -41.57 10.17 7.88
N LEU A 4 -40.89 10.71 6.87
CA LEU A 4 -39.77 10.06 6.20
C LEU A 4 -38.56 10.14 7.13
N MET A 5 -38.23 9.04 7.81
CA MET A 5 -36.91 8.87 8.42
C MET A 5 -35.93 8.43 7.35
N VAL A 6 -35.18 9.39 6.81
CA VAL A 6 -34.01 9.08 5.96
C VAL A 6 -32.84 8.84 6.90
N ALA A 7 -32.52 7.57 7.17
CA ALA A 7 -31.27 7.19 7.81
C ALA A 7 -30.15 7.27 6.76
N GLY A 8 -29.54 8.46 6.64
CA GLY A 8 -28.32 8.64 5.87
C GLY A 8 -27.13 8.11 6.65
N LEU A 9 -26.74 6.85 6.41
CA LEU A 9 -25.41 6.36 6.78
C LEU A 9 -24.40 7.02 5.83
N ALA A 10 -23.87 8.18 6.22
CA ALA A 10 -22.70 8.75 5.58
C ALA A 10 -21.51 7.84 5.89
N GLY A 11 -21.22 6.90 4.97
CA GLY A 11 -19.98 6.14 5.02
C GLY A 11 -18.81 7.10 4.80
N CYS A 12 -17.95 7.26 5.81
CA CYS A 12 -16.68 7.93 5.62
C CYS A 12 -15.77 7.01 4.78
N ALA A 13 -15.81 7.17 3.46
CA ALA A 13 -14.73 6.65 2.61
C ALA A 13 -13.50 7.53 2.88
N ALA A 14 -12.62 7.08 3.76
CA ALA A 14 -11.32 7.72 3.92
C ALA A 14 -10.49 7.38 2.69
N ASN A 15 -10.44 8.30 1.72
CA ASN A 15 -9.54 8.21 0.56
C ASN A 15 -8.09 8.35 1.04
N HIS A 16 -7.51 7.30 1.61
CA HIS A 16 -6.09 7.26 1.89
C HIS A 16 -5.34 6.97 0.60
N SER A 17 -4.58 7.97 0.17
CA SER A 17 -4.11 8.10 -1.20
C SER A 17 -2.67 7.65 -1.32
N VAL A 18 -2.36 6.92 -2.40
CA VAL A 18 -1.02 6.89 -2.99
C VAL A 18 -0.54 8.34 -3.12
N LYS A 19 0.65 8.65 -2.58
CA LYS A 19 1.17 10.01 -2.64
C LYS A 19 1.47 10.38 -4.08
N LYS A 20 1.28 11.66 -4.41
CA LYS A 20 1.73 12.22 -5.69
C LYS A 20 3.15 12.78 -5.58
N ASN A 21 3.84 12.85 -6.71
CA ASN A 21 5.18 13.38 -6.89
C ASN A 21 6.28 12.58 -6.18
N HIS A 22 6.28 11.25 -6.34
CA HIS A 22 7.40 10.38 -5.92
C HIS A 22 8.02 9.70 -7.16
N PRO A 23 9.28 9.21 -7.09
CA PRO A 23 10.03 8.78 -8.27
C PRO A 23 9.57 7.45 -8.90
N TYR A 24 8.44 6.89 -8.46
CA TYR A 24 7.97 5.55 -8.83
C TYR A 24 6.56 5.55 -9.44
N GLN A 25 6.07 6.72 -9.85
CA GLN A 25 4.70 6.90 -10.34
C GLN A 25 4.52 6.62 -11.82
N ASP A 26 5.54 6.93 -12.62
CA ASP A 26 5.46 6.89 -14.07
C ASP A 26 6.49 5.90 -14.63
N SER A 27 6.11 5.18 -15.70
CA SER A 27 6.98 4.26 -16.42
C SER A 27 7.87 4.99 -17.44
N LEU A 28 8.59 6.03 -17.00
CA LEU A 28 9.43 6.82 -17.92
C LEU A 28 10.59 6.01 -18.51
N ASP A 29 10.92 4.88 -17.88
CA ASP A 29 11.95 3.95 -18.34
C ASP A 29 11.34 2.66 -18.92
N GLN A 30 11.85 2.23 -20.07
CA GLN A 30 11.39 1.02 -20.78
C GLN A 30 11.58 -0.27 -19.97
N ASP A 31 12.56 -0.28 -19.05
CA ASP A 31 12.86 -1.43 -18.21
C ASP A 31 12.10 -1.41 -16.88
N ALA A 32 11.32 -0.36 -16.59
CA ALA A 32 10.57 -0.27 -15.35
C ALA A 32 9.51 -1.37 -15.27
N GLN A 33 9.50 -2.07 -14.15
CA GLN A 33 8.59 -3.17 -13.85
C GLN A 33 7.41 -2.68 -13.04
N LEU A 34 6.23 -3.16 -13.41
CA LEU A 34 5.03 -2.92 -12.63
C LEU A 34 5.11 -3.73 -11.33
N VAL A 35 5.08 -3.00 -10.22
CA VAL A 35 4.95 -3.53 -8.88
C VAL A 35 3.60 -3.10 -8.33
N GLU A 36 2.72 -4.07 -8.14
CA GLU A 36 1.42 -3.86 -7.51
C GLU A 36 1.55 -4.07 -6.00
N VAL A 37 0.95 -3.18 -5.23
CA VAL A 37 0.88 -3.26 -3.77
C VAL A 37 -0.58 -3.29 -3.37
N LEU A 38 -0.98 -4.37 -2.71
CA LEU A 38 -2.32 -4.63 -2.24
C LEU A 38 -2.38 -4.52 -0.73
N ARG A 39 -3.48 -4.01 -0.19
CA ARG A 39 -3.76 -4.01 1.24
C ARG A 39 -4.90 -4.97 1.54
N ASP A 40 -4.69 -5.92 2.47
CA ASP A 40 -5.75 -6.86 2.83
C ASP A 40 -6.88 -6.20 3.66
N GLN A 41 -7.85 -7.02 4.06
CA GLN A 41 -9.01 -6.57 4.83
C GLN A 41 -8.81 -6.50 6.34
N LYS A 42 -7.64 -6.88 6.87
CA LYS A 42 -7.39 -6.84 8.32
C LYS A 42 -7.31 -5.37 8.74
N VAL A 43 -8.27 -4.91 9.52
CA VAL A 43 -8.36 -3.50 9.91
C VAL A 43 -7.81 -3.32 11.32
N GLN A 44 -7.03 -2.25 11.49
CA GLN A 44 -6.79 -1.66 12.79
C GLN A 44 -7.40 -0.25 12.79
N PRO A 45 -8.40 0.03 13.66
CA PRO A 45 -9.08 1.32 13.66
C PRO A 45 -8.10 2.49 13.81
N SER A 46 -8.25 3.50 12.95
CA SER A 46 -7.44 4.73 12.95
C SER A 46 -5.92 4.52 12.82
N CYS A 47 -5.49 3.40 12.26
CA CYS A 47 -4.07 3.05 12.13
C CYS A 47 -3.76 2.48 10.74
N PRO A 48 -3.64 3.34 9.71
CA PRO A 48 -3.30 2.90 8.36
C PRO A 48 -1.84 2.40 8.30
N ILE A 49 -1.52 1.66 7.23
CA ILE A 49 -0.13 1.31 6.93
C ILE A 49 0.47 2.42 6.06
N ILE A 50 1.59 2.99 6.48
CA ILE A 50 2.43 3.85 5.65
C ILE A 50 3.42 2.96 4.91
N PHE A 51 3.46 3.11 3.58
CA PHE A 51 4.37 2.34 2.74
C PHE A 51 5.47 3.24 2.19
N SER A 52 6.71 2.75 2.26
CA SER A 52 7.89 3.43 1.75
C SER A 52 8.73 2.50 0.88
N ILE A 53 9.37 3.08 -0.13
CA ILE A 53 10.34 2.42 -1.01
C ILE A 53 11.64 3.23 -0.92
N ASN A 54 12.75 2.60 -0.53
CA ASN A 54 14.04 3.26 -0.28
C ASN A 54 13.89 4.54 0.56
N ASP A 55 13.21 4.43 1.71
CA ASP A 55 12.93 5.53 2.65
C ASP A 55 12.00 6.65 2.11
N THR A 56 11.55 6.56 0.86
CA THR A 56 10.56 7.47 0.29
C THR A 56 9.16 6.98 0.62
N ASN A 57 8.40 7.76 1.38
CA ASN A 57 6.98 7.48 1.63
C ASN A 57 6.17 7.66 0.34
N VAL A 58 5.62 6.55 -0.16
CA VAL A 58 4.88 6.49 -1.43
C VAL A 58 3.36 6.43 -1.23
N GLY A 59 2.88 6.28 0.00
CA GLY A 59 1.45 6.21 0.24
C GLY A 59 1.08 5.81 1.66
N SER A 60 -0.20 6.03 1.96
CA SER A 60 -0.87 5.47 3.12
C SER A 60 -1.96 4.53 2.61
N PHE A 61 -2.04 3.33 3.17
CA PHE A 61 -2.95 2.26 2.75
C PHE A 61 -3.96 1.96 3.85
N ALA A 62 -5.24 2.20 3.57
CA ALA A 62 -6.40 1.67 4.27
C ALA A 62 -6.74 0.27 3.75
N ALA A 63 -7.59 -0.45 4.50
CA ALA A 63 -8.03 -1.78 4.11
C ALA A 63 -8.61 -1.79 2.68
N TYR A 64 -8.22 -2.80 1.89
CA TYR A 64 -8.57 -2.97 0.47
C TYR A 64 -7.93 -1.99 -0.53
N ASP A 65 -7.10 -1.05 -0.09
CA ASP A 65 -6.40 -0.16 -1.01
C ASP A 65 -5.43 -0.93 -1.92
N THR A 66 -5.26 -0.39 -3.13
CA THR A 66 -4.29 -0.88 -4.11
C THR A 66 -3.49 0.27 -4.69
N ALA A 67 -2.25 -0.01 -5.07
CA ALA A 67 -1.36 0.96 -5.69
C ALA A 67 -0.45 0.27 -6.69
N ASN A 68 -0.10 0.99 -7.75
CA ASN A 68 0.85 0.54 -8.75
C ASN A 68 2.07 1.46 -8.74
N TYR A 69 3.24 0.83 -8.79
CA TYR A 69 4.54 1.50 -8.83
C TYR A 69 5.36 0.96 -9.99
N TYR A 70 6.18 1.82 -10.58
CA TYR A 70 7.09 1.44 -11.65
C TYR A 70 8.52 1.51 -11.11
N LEU A 71 9.14 0.34 -10.94
CA LEU A 71 10.49 0.19 -10.38
C LEU A 71 11.44 -0.34 -11.44
N LYS A 72 12.60 0.30 -11.61
CA LYS A 72 13.65 -0.24 -12.49
C LYS A 72 14.20 -1.55 -11.90
N PRO A 73 14.89 -2.38 -12.70
CA PRO A 73 15.57 -3.54 -12.16
C PRO A 73 16.70 -3.10 -11.20
N ASP A 74 16.50 -3.29 -9.90
CA ASP A 74 17.45 -2.94 -8.84
C ASP A 74 17.05 -3.58 -7.50
N HIS A 75 17.88 -3.40 -6.48
CA HIS A 75 17.58 -3.69 -5.08
C HIS A 75 16.82 -2.54 -4.42
N TYR A 76 15.68 -2.88 -3.81
CA TYR A 76 14.84 -1.95 -3.09
C TYR A 76 14.59 -2.44 -1.65
N LYS A 77 14.57 -1.49 -0.73
CA LYS A 77 14.06 -1.68 0.63
C LYS A 77 12.61 -1.24 0.67
N LEU A 78 11.70 -2.20 0.83
CA LEU A 78 10.29 -1.93 1.07
C LEU A 78 10.06 -1.84 2.58
N GLN A 79 9.32 -0.84 3.02
CA GLN A 79 9.00 -0.65 4.43
C GLN A 79 7.50 -0.39 4.59
N ALA A 80 6.89 -1.10 5.52
CA ALA A 80 5.52 -0.91 5.95
C ALA A 80 5.53 -0.56 7.43
N SER A 81 5.05 0.62 7.79
CA SER A 81 4.97 1.08 9.18
C SER A 81 3.55 1.45 9.56
N ASN A 82 3.21 1.24 10.82
CA ASN A 82 1.95 1.68 11.42
C ASN A 82 2.19 2.05 12.89
N CYS A 83 1.12 2.14 13.68
CA CYS A 83 1.17 2.54 15.09
C CYS A 83 1.75 1.47 16.03
N THR A 84 1.86 0.21 15.58
CA THR A 84 2.34 -0.91 16.40
C THR A 84 3.77 -1.30 16.06
N GLY A 85 4.25 -0.98 14.85
CA GLY A 85 5.64 -1.17 14.49
C GLY A 85 5.93 -1.00 13.01
N THR A 86 7.04 -1.61 12.59
CA THR A 86 7.57 -1.52 11.23
C THR A 86 8.01 -2.90 10.77
N ALA A 87 7.72 -3.21 9.51
CA ALA A 87 8.26 -4.35 8.78
C ALA A 87 9.06 -3.87 7.58
N GLU A 88 10.16 -4.54 7.33
CA GLU A 88 11.07 -4.26 6.22
C GLU A 88 11.26 -5.52 5.37
N LEU A 89 11.38 -5.33 4.06
CA LEU A 89 11.65 -6.37 3.09
C LEU A 89 12.62 -5.85 2.04
N ASP A 90 13.82 -6.41 2.00
CA ASP A 90 14.75 -6.21 0.89
C ASP A 90 14.34 -7.10 -0.28
N VAL A 91 14.21 -6.49 -1.45
CA VAL A 91 13.79 -7.20 -2.66
C VAL A 91 14.61 -6.76 -3.87
N ASN A 92 15.05 -7.74 -4.65
CA ASN A 92 15.62 -7.51 -5.96
C ASN A 92 14.49 -7.57 -7.01
N ILE A 93 14.20 -6.45 -7.65
CA ILE A 93 13.28 -6.33 -8.78
C ILE A 93 14.05 -6.65 -10.05
N GLN A 94 13.57 -7.62 -10.84
CA GLN A 94 14.22 -8.04 -12.08
C GLN A 94 13.39 -7.64 -13.28
N ALA A 95 14.05 -7.37 -14.41
CA ALA A 95 13.38 -7.07 -15.67
C ALA A 95 12.40 -8.19 -16.07
N HIS A 96 11.28 -7.79 -16.66
CA HIS A 96 10.20 -8.65 -17.17
C HIS A 96 9.53 -9.54 -16.12
N GLN A 97 9.56 -9.15 -14.85
CA GLN A 97 8.90 -9.86 -13.75
C GLN A 97 8.03 -8.89 -12.96
N ASN A 98 6.72 -8.89 -13.26
CA ASN A 98 5.74 -8.20 -12.44
C ASN A 98 5.72 -8.82 -11.04
N ARG A 99 5.50 -7.98 -10.02
CA ARG A 99 5.41 -8.44 -8.64
C ARG A 99 4.20 -7.86 -7.96
N ILE A 100 3.62 -8.67 -7.08
CA ILE A 100 2.51 -8.27 -6.23
C ILE A 100 2.98 -8.39 -4.78
N PHE A 101 2.95 -7.29 -4.04
CA PHE A 101 3.18 -7.30 -2.60
C PHE A 101 1.87 -7.09 -1.86
N LEU A 102 1.62 -7.93 -0.86
CA LEU A 102 0.49 -7.78 0.05
C LEU A 102 0.96 -7.15 1.36
N LEU A 103 0.39 -6.00 1.69
CA LEU A 103 0.44 -5.39 3.01
C LEU A 103 -0.65 -6.01 3.88
N SER A 104 -0.26 -6.60 5.00
CA SER A 104 -1.15 -7.27 5.95
C SER A 104 -0.79 -6.86 7.39
N LEU A 105 -1.58 -7.34 8.34
CA LEU A 105 -1.30 -7.26 9.77
C LEU A 105 -1.14 -8.66 10.35
N ASP A 106 -0.22 -8.84 11.30
CA ASP A 106 -0.11 -10.04 12.12
C ASP A 106 -1.23 -10.10 13.19
N GLY A 107 -1.22 -11.13 14.03
CA GLY A 107 -2.20 -11.29 15.11
C GLY A 107 -2.12 -10.23 16.22
N HIS A 108 -1.06 -9.43 16.26
CA HIS A 108 -0.81 -8.35 17.20
C HIS A 108 -0.99 -6.95 16.57
N GLY A 109 -1.33 -6.90 15.28
CA GLY A 109 -1.49 -5.66 14.53
C GLY A 109 -0.18 -5.10 13.97
N HIS A 110 0.95 -5.80 14.03
CA HIS A 110 2.18 -5.35 13.36
C HIS A 110 2.06 -5.53 11.85
N PRO A 111 2.63 -4.60 11.05
CA PRO A 111 2.56 -4.69 9.61
C PRO A 111 3.40 -5.88 9.12
N MET A 112 3.00 -6.43 7.98
CA MET A 112 3.73 -7.48 7.27
C MET A 112 3.72 -7.18 5.78
N ILE A 113 4.82 -7.49 5.10
CA ILE A 113 4.95 -7.41 3.64
C ILE A 113 5.12 -8.83 3.10
N VAL A 114 4.22 -9.28 2.24
CA VAL A 114 4.23 -10.63 1.65
C VAL A 114 4.38 -10.53 0.15
N ASN A 115 5.44 -11.15 -0.41
CA ASN A 115 5.60 -11.27 -1.85
C ASN A 115 4.68 -12.40 -2.38
N LYS A 116 3.66 -12.02 -3.15
CA LYS A 116 2.80 -12.93 -3.90
C LYS A 116 3.50 -13.20 -5.23
N LYS A 117 4.26 -14.28 -5.29
CA LYS A 117 4.87 -14.79 -6.54
C LYS A 117 3.82 -15.04 -7.60
#